data_AF-A0A936MSF6-F1
#
_entry.id   AF-A0A936MSF6-F1
#
_cell.length_a   1.000
_cell.length_b   1.000
_cell.length_c   1.000
_cell.angle_alpha   90.00
_cell.angle_beta   90.00
_cell.angle_gamma   90.00
#
_symmetry.space_group_name_H-M   'P 1'
#
loop_
_entity.id
_entity.type
_entity.pdbx_description
1 polymer ?
#
loop_
_entity_poly.entity_id
_entity_poly.type
_entity_poly.pdbx_seq_one_letter_code
_entity_poly.pdbx_strand_id
1 'polypeptide(L)'
;MNATEWLKRDHELILEGLVALYAVADCVQAGRAVPVDDTRQLLMFFREFADEYHHHKEENALFPALEAAGMPSQGPIGVMLHEHEKGRKLLQRMIDGLPELPAGDAFDYIDLLRLHIEKENEVLFYIADRMLSASTDRSISAMFSQAEDTMPHVLDHEGYRKLFARLRMRAEEE
;
A
#
# COMPACT_ATOMS: atom_id res chain seq x y z
N MET A 1 0.20 5.97 -19.64
CA MET A 1 0.28 6.03 -18.18
C MET A 1 1.59 6.70 -17.83
N ASN A 2 1.53 7.85 -17.16
CA ASN A 2 2.71 8.49 -16.57
C ASN A 2 3.04 7.80 -15.22
N ALA A 3 4.15 8.18 -14.56
CA ALA A 3 4.61 7.48 -13.36
C ALA A 3 3.60 7.56 -12.20
N THR A 4 2.93 8.70 -12.02
CA THR A 4 1.98 8.92 -10.94
C THR A 4 0.66 8.19 -11.18
N GLU A 5 0.21 8.03 -12.43
CA GLU A 5 -0.97 7.23 -12.78
C GLU A 5 -0.77 5.73 -12.48
N TRP A 6 0.47 5.22 -12.63
CA TRP A 6 0.81 3.85 -12.21
C TRP A 6 0.62 3.66 -10.71
N LEU A 7 1.17 4.57 -9.91
CA LEU A 7 1.09 4.50 -8.45
C LEU A 7 -0.35 4.71 -7.95
N LYS A 8 -1.12 5.60 -8.59
CA LYS A 8 -2.56 5.77 -8.31
C LYS A 8 -3.36 4.49 -8.57
N ARG A 9 -3.03 3.74 -9.63
CA ARG A 9 -3.66 2.44 -9.89
C ARG A 9 -3.30 1.41 -8.81
N ASP A 10 -2.05 1.41 -8.32
CA ASP A 10 -1.65 0.56 -7.20
C ASP A 10 -2.43 0.94 -5.92
N HIS A 11 -2.60 2.25 -5.66
CA HIS A 11 -3.39 2.77 -4.53
C HIS A 11 -4.83 2.28 -4.53
N GLU A 12 -5.50 2.16 -5.68
CA GLU A 12 -6.86 1.64 -5.76
C GLU A 12 -6.96 0.24 -5.12
N LEU A 13 -6.01 -0.65 -5.46
CA LEU A 13 -5.99 -2.00 -4.91
C LEU A 13 -5.61 -2.02 -3.42
N ILE A 14 -4.68 -1.17 -3.00
CA ILE A 14 -4.30 -1.04 -1.59
C ILE A 14 -5.50 -0.57 -0.76
N LEU A 15 -6.25 0.43 -1.24
CA LEU A 15 -7.46 0.93 -0.59
C LEU A 15 -8.55 -0.15 -0.46
N GLU A 16 -8.76 -0.98 -1.50
CA GLU A 16 -9.65 -2.14 -1.42
C GLU A 16 -9.21 -3.12 -0.31
N GLY A 17 -7.90 -3.39 -0.22
CA GLY A 17 -7.32 -4.22 0.84
C GLY A 17 -7.52 -3.63 2.23
N LEU A 18 -7.40 -2.30 2.40
CA LEU A 18 -7.63 -1.63 3.69
C LEU A 18 -9.08 -1.76 4.15
N VAL A 19 -10.05 -1.78 3.22
CA VAL A 19 -11.47 -2.08 3.56
C VAL A 19 -11.62 -3.51 4.07
N ALA A 20 -10.94 -4.48 3.45
CA ALA A 20 -10.94 -5.85 3.94
C ALA A 20 -10.27 -5.97 5.32
N LEU A 21 -9.16 -5.26 5.56
CA LEU A 21 -8.49 -5.24 6.86
C LEU A 21 -9.39 -4.66 7.95
N TYR A 22 -10.13 -3.59 7.64
CA TYR A 22 -11.09 -3.01 8.56
C TYR A 22 -12.15 -4.02 8.99
N ALA A 23 -12.72 -4.77 8.04
CA ALA A 23 -13.72 -5.79 8.32
C ALA A 23 -13.18 -6.88 9.27
N VAL A 24 -11.95 -7.32 9.05
CA VAL A 24 -11.28 -8.29 9.95
C VAL A 24 -11.04 -7.69 11.33
N ALA A 25 -10.49 -6.48 11.41
CA ALA A 25 -10.20 -5.80 12.67
C ALA A 25 -11.46 -5.53 13.50
N ASP A 26 -12.57 -5.15 12.85
CA ASP A 26 -13.88 -4.96 13.49
C ASP A 26 -14.43 -6.26 14.09
N CYS A 27 -14.33 -7.39 13.35
CA CYS A 27 -14.69 -8.70 13.90
C CYS A 27 -13.87 -9.07 15.13
N VAL A 28 -12.54 -8.90 15.08
CA VAL A 28 -11.67 -9.17 16.25
C VAL A 28 -12.04 -8.27 17.42
N GLN A 29 -12.27 -6.97 17.17
CA GLN A 29 -12.66 -6.00 18.19
C GLN A 29 -14.00 -6.34 18.84
N ALA A 30 -14.92 -6.96 18.09
CA ALA A 30 -16.20 -7.46 18.56
C ALA A 30 -16.13 -8.85 19.23
N GLY A 31 -14.94 -9.46 19.30
CA GLY A 31 -14.75 -10.81 19.86
C GLY A 31 -15.25 -11.94 18.95
N ARG A 32 -15.45 -11.67 17.66
CA ARG A 32 -15.83 -12.66 16.65
C ARG A 32 -14.60 -13.37 16.09
N ALA A 33 -14.79 -14.60 15.61
CA ALA A 33 -13.72 -15.36 14.98
C ALA A 33 -13.43 -14.78 13.58
N VAL A 34 -12.17 -14.83 13.16
CA VAL A 34 -11.76 -14.43 11.80
C VAL A 34 -11.08 -15.60 11.08
N PRO A 35 -11.19 -15.68 9.74
CA PRO A 35 -10.52 -16.71 8.97
C PRO A 35 -9.01 -16.45 8.97
N VAL A 36 -8.28 -17.10 9.87
CA VAL A 36 -6.84 -16.86 10.11
C VAL A 36 -6.00 -16.96 8.84
N ASP A 37 -6.29 -17.92 7.96
CA ASP A 37 -5.51 -18.11 6.72
C ASP A 37 -5.78 -17.05 5.65
N ASP A 38 -7.03 -16.61 5.50
CA ASP A 38 -7.37 -15.48 4.62
C ASP A 38 -6.81 -14.17 5.23
N THR A 39 -6.84 -14.01 6.55
CA THR A 39 -6.25 -12.86 7.26
C THR A 39 -4.74 -12.81 7.05
N ARG A 40 -4.04 -13.94 7.16
CA ARG A 40 -2.61 -14.03 6.88
C ARG A 40 -2.30 -13.65 5.43
N GLN A 41 -3.07 -14.14 4.46
CA GLN A 41 -2.90 -13.77 3.05
C GLN A 41 -3.13 -12.26 2.82
N LEU A 42 -4.07 -11.64 3.52
CA LEU A 42 -4.27 -10.19 3.46
C LEU A 42 -3.06 -9.42 4.01
N LEU A 43 -2.45 -9.88 5.11
CA LEU A 43 -1.23 -9.24 5.62
C LEU A 43 -0.03 -9.45 4.68
N MET A 44 0.05 -10.60 3.99
CA MET A 44 1.06 -10.82 2.95
C MET A 44 0.83 -9.92 1.74
N PHE A 45 -0.41 -9.63 1.35
CA PHE A 45 -0.70 -8.62 0.33
C PHE A 45 -0.10 -7.26 0.68
N PHE A 46 -0.26 -6.77 1.91
CA PHE A 46 0.34 -5.49 2.30
C PHE A 46 1.87 -5.53 2.30
N ARG A 47 2.47 -6.67 2.66
CA ARG A 47 3.94 -6.83 2.61
C ARG A 47 4.44 -6.82 1.18
N GLU A 48 3.90 -7.68 0.34
CA GLU A 48 4.40 -7.95 -1.00
C GLU A 48 3.98 -6.86 -2.01
N PHE A 49 2.74 -6.37 -1.91
CA PHE A 49 2.18 -5.40 -2.85
C PHE A 49 2.30 -3.95 -2.35
N ALA A 50 1.84 -3.63 -1.14
CA ALA A 50 1.93 -2.24 -0.70
C ALA A 50 3.38 -1.81 -0.45
N ASP A 51 4.19 -2.65 0.19
CA ASP A 51 5.56 -2.30 0.54
C ASP A 51 6.60 -2.72 -0.51
N GLU A 52 6.82 -4.02 -0.70
CA GLU A 52 7.90 -4.54 -1.54
C GLU A 52 7.73 -4.21 -3.03
N TYR A 53 6.51 -3.85 -3.47
CA TYR A 53 6.23 -3.41 -4.83
C TYR A 53 6.03 -1.90 -4.93
N HIS A 54 4.97 -1.39 -4.31
CA HIS A 54 4.50 -0.03 -4.53
C HIS A 54 5.44 1.00 -3.87
N HIS A 55 5.73 0.88 -2.56
CA HIS A 55 6.74 1.74 -1.94
C HIS A 55 8.12 1.53 -2.57
N HIS A 56 8.46 0.33 -3.03
CA HIS A 56 9.73 0.10 -3.74
C HIS A 56 9.86 0.96 -5.00
N LYS A 57 8.79 1.06 -5.81
CA LYS A 57 8.75 1.95 -6.98
C LYS A 57 8.99 3.41 -6.59
N GLU A 58 8.41 3.84 -5.48
CA GLU A 58 8.54 5.21 -5.00
C GLU A 58 9.95 5.50 -4.49
N GLU A 59 10.42 4.69 -3.54
CA GLU A 59 11.70 4.86 -2.87
C GLU A 59 12.89 4.71 -3.82
N ASN A 60 12.78 3.87 -4.86
CA ASN A 60 13.90 3.56 -5.75
C ASN A 60 13.84 4.25 -7.11
N ALA A 61 12.70 4.86 -7.48
CA ALA A 61 12.58 5.55 -8.77
C ALA A 61 11.95 6.94 -8.65
N LEU A 62 10.73 7.05 -8.10
CA LEU A 62 10.02 8.33 -8.10
C LEU A 62 10.70 9.36 -7.18
N PHE A 63 10.94 9.03 -5.91
CA PHE A 63 11.52 9.95 -4.94
C PHE A 63 12.93 10.39 -5.33
N PRO A 64 13.87 9.50 -5.74
CA PRO A 64 15.18 9.94 -6.23
C PRO A 64 15.10 10.87 -7.43
N ALA A 65 14.16 10.64 -8.35
CA ALA A 65 13.96 11.51 -9.50
C ALA A 65 13.40 12.90 -9.11
N LEU A 66 12.52 12.96 -8.11
CA LEU A 66 12.02 14.22 -7.56
C LEU A 66 13.12 15.00 -6.83
N GLU A 67 13.97 14.33 -6.05
CA GLU A 67 15.14 14.95 -5.43
C GLU A 67 16.10 15.51 -6.47
N ALA A 68 16.40 14.74 -7.52
CA ALA A 68 17.23 15.19 -8.64
C ALA A 68 16.62 16.38 -9.39
N ALA A 69 15.29 16.48 -9.42
CA ALA A 69 14.55 17.62 -9.96
C ALA A 69 14.47 18.84 -9.00
N GLY A 70 15.08 18.74 -7.81
CA GLY A 70 15.20 19.85 -6.85
C GLY A 70 14.22 19.81 -5.69
N MET A 71 13.47 18.71 -5.49
CA MET A 71 12.62 18.55 -4.31
C MET A 71 13.49 18.30 -3.05
N PRO A 72 13.27 19.00 -1.93
CA PRO A 72 14.02 18.74 -0.70
C PRO A 72 13.72 17.35 -0.12
N SER A 73 14.76 16.57 0.16
CA SER A 73 14.65 15.24 0.77
C SER A 73 14.04 15.25 2.18
N GLN A 74 14.28 16.31 2.96
CA GLN A 74 13.70 16.51 4.29
C GLN A 74 12.31 17.16 4.27
N GLY A 75 11.70 17.29 3.09
CA GLY A 75 10.37 17.85 2.89
C GLY A 75 9.31 16.76 2.71
N PRO A 76 8.42 16.86 1.71
CA PRO A 76 7.37 15.87 1.45
C PRO A 76 7.89 14.43 1.35
N ILE A 77 9.03 14.20 0.69
CA ILE A 77 9.65 12.88 0.55
C ILE A 77 10.02 12.28 1.91
N GLY A 78 10.67 13.07 2.77
CA GLY A 78 11.05 12.61 4.12
C GLY A 78 9.85 12.22 4.99
N VAL A 79 8.71 12.90 4.83
CA VAL A 79 7.47 12.51 5.51
C VAL A 79 6.95 11.17 4.99
N MET A 80 6.95 10.93 3.67
CA MET A 80 6.50 9.66 3.10
C MET A 80 7.39 8.50 3.56
N LEU A 81 8.72 8.66 3.48
CA LEU A 81 9.68 7.66 3.94
C LEU A 81 9.50 7.30 5.43
N HIS A 82 9.27 8.31 6.28
CA HIS A 82 9.01 8.07 7.70
C HIS A 82 7.73 7.25 7.92
N GLU A 83 6.70 7.51 7.12
CA GLU A 83 5.43 6.79 7.21
C GLU A 83 5.51 5.38 6.65
N HIS A 84 6.29 5.13 5.59
CA HIS A 84 6.59 3.78 5.12
C HIS A 84 7.21 2.95 6.25
N GLU A 85 8.23 3.50 6.95
CA GLU A 85 8.83 2.81 8.10
C GLU A 85 7.85 2.55 9.24
N LYS A 86 6.94 3.50 9.53
CA LYS A 86 5.90 3.32 10.54
C LYS A 86 4.91 2.23 10.12
N GLY A 87 4.50 2.22 8.85
CA GLY A 87 3.63 1.21 8.26
C GLY A 87 4.23 -0.19 8.34
N ARG A 88 5.50 -0.34 7.97
CA ARG A 88 6.26 -1.61 8.10
C ARG A 88 6.25 -2.15 9.52
N LYS A 89 6.44 -1.29 10.53
CA LYS A 89 6.42 -1.69 11.95
C LYS A 89 5.03 -2.13 12.41
N LEU A 90 3.97 -1.43 12.00
CA LEU A 90 2.58 -1.82 12.26
C LEU A 90 2.26 -3.17 11.62
N LEU A 91 2.61 -3.34 10.33
CA LEU A 91 2.39 -4.57 9.60
C LEU A 91 3.11 -5.76 10.21
N GLN A 92 4.37 -5.60 10.62
CA GLN A 92 5.12 -6.65 11.28
C GLN A 92 4.45 -7.09 12.59
N ARG A 93 3.99 -6.14 13.42
CA ARG A 93 3.26 -6.45 14.65
C ARG A 93 1.94 -7.19 14.39
N MET A 94 1.22 -6.82 13.34
CA MET A 94 0.00 -7.55 12.93
C MET A 94 0.30 -8.99 12.53
N ILE A 95 1.39 -9.22 11.79
CA ILE A 95 1.80 -10.55 11.34
C ILE A 95 2.22 -11.43 12.54
N ASP A 96 3.02 -10.87 13.45
CA ASP A 96 3.51 -11.58 14.64
C ASP A 96 2.40 -11.89 15.65
N GLY A 97 1.32 -11.10 15.64
CA GLY A 97 0.17 -11.27 16.53
C GLY A 97 -0.93 -12.20 16.01
N LEU A 98 -0.72 -12.90 14.90
CA LEU A 98 -1.64 -13.97 14.47
C LEU A 98 -1.48 -15.21 15.38
N PRO A 99 -2.58 -15.97 15.65
CA PRO A 99 -3.89 -15.89 15.01
C PRO A 99 -4.85 -14.81 15.53
N GLU A 100 -4.57 -14.15 16.65
CA GLU A 100 -5.53 -13.24 17.30
C GLU A 100 -5.69 -11.89 16.59
N LEU A 101 -4.69 -11.44 15.82
CA LEU A 101 -4.58 -10.12 15.19
C LEU A 101 -4.71 -8.96 16.20
N PRO A 102 -3.68 -8.14 16.41
CA PRO A 102 -3.80 -6.93 17.23
C PRO A 102 -4.66 -5.87 16.51
N ALA A 103 -5.97 -5.89 16.74
CA ALA A 103 -6.93 -5.02 16.04
C ALA A 103 -6.60 -3.52 16.14
N GLY A 104 -6.05 -3.07 17.28
CA GLY A 104 -5.57 -1.69 17.44
C GLY A 104 -4.46 -1.32 16.44
N ASP A 105 -3.48 -2.20 16.24
CA ASP A 105 -2.43 -1.98 15.23
C ASP A 105 -2.99 -2.04 13.80
N ALA A 106 -4.06 -2.81 13.56
CA ALA A 106 -4.75 -2.82 12.28
C ALA A 106 -5.47 -1.49 11.99
N PHE A 107 -6.17 -0.93 12.96
CA PHE A 107 -6.80 0.40 12.82
C PHE A 107 -5.75 1.49 12.61
N ASP A 108 -4.67 1.49 13.40
CA ASP A 108 -3.56 2.44 13.24
C ASP A 108 -2.91 2.35 11.85
N TYR A 109 -2.78 1.13 11.29
CA TYR A 109 -2.26 0.91 9.94
C TYR A 109 -3.22 1.43 8.86
N ILE A 110 -4.53 1.20 9.02
CA ILE A 110 -5.56 1.69 8.09
C ILE A 110 -5.55 3.22 8.03
N ASP A 111 -5.59 3.87 9.19
CA ASP A 111 -5.62 5.33 9.27
C ASP A 111 -4.33 5.95 8.72
N LEU A 112 -3.18 5.33 9.04
CA LEU A 112 -1.89 5.74 8.49
C LEU A 112 -1.89 5.68 6.96
N LEU A 113 -2.21 4.54 6.36
CA LEU A 113 -2.12 4.38 4.90
C LEU A 113 -3.17 5.20 4.16
N ARG A 114 -4.37 5.39 4.71
CA ARG A 114 -5.36 6.27 4.06
C ARG A 114 -4.87 7.71 3.96
N LEU A 115 -4.35 8.26 5.06
CA LEU A 115 -3.81 9.62 5.07
C LEU A 115 -2.53 9.73 4.24
N HIS A 116 -1.71 8.68 4.24
CA HIS A 116 -0.51 8.58 3.42
C HIS A 116 -0.85 8.69 1.92
N ILE A 117 -1.71 7.79 1.44
CA ILE A 117 -2.17 7.75 0.04
C ILE A 117 -2.85 9.06 -0.38
N GLU A 118 -3.62 9.70 0.51
CA GLU A 118 -4.22 11.00 0.23
C GLU A 118 -3.15 12.08 -0.02
N LYS A 119 -2.13 12.16 0.84
CA LYS A 119 -1.03 13.13 0.65
C LYS A 119 -0.26 12.87 -0.63
N GLU A 120 -0.05 11.61 -0.99
CA GLU A 120 0.61 11.28 -2.24
C GLU A 120 -0.23 11.67 -3.44
N ASN A 121 -1.48 11.20 -3.51
CA ASN A 121 -2.37 11.42 -4.64
C ASN A 121 -2.67 12.89 -4.91
N GLU A 122 -2.92 13.65 -3.85
CA GLU A 122 -3.44 15.02 -3.94
C GLU A 122 -2.33 16.07 -3.85
N VAL A 123 -1.20 15.76 -3.22
CA VAL A 123 -0.10 16.73 -3.02
C VAL A 123 1.16 16.30 -3.76
N LEU A 124 1.76 15.17 -3.38
CA LEU A 124 3.07 14.79 -3.90
C LEU A 124 3.05 14.54 -5.41
N PHE A 125 2.07 13.76 -5.88
CA PHE A 125 1.93 13.41 -7.29
C PHE A 125 1.54 14.61 -8.15
N TYR A 126 0.70 15.52 -7.61
CA TYR A 126 0.40 16.79 -8.27
C TYR A 126 1.66 17.65 -8.50
N ILE A 127 2.58 17.66 -7.52
CA ILE A 127 3.87 18.35 -7.64
C ILE A 127 4.79 17.59 -8.61
N ALA A 128 4.85 16.26 -8.51
CA ALA A 128 5.67 15.41 -9.36
C ALA A 128 5.37 15.61 -10.86
N ASP A 129 4.08 15.65 -11.23
CA ASP A 129 3.63 15.86 -12.61
C ASP A 129 4.10 17.20 -13.22
N ARG A 130 4.43 18.18 -12.37
CA ARG A 130 4.93 19.51 -12.80
C ARG A 130 6.45 19.61 -12.77
N MET A 131 7.10 18.87 -11.88
CA MET A 131 8.54 18.91 -11.69
C MET A 131 9.28 18.01 -12.67
N LEU A 132 8.72 16.84 -13.02
CA LEU A 132 9.40 15.87 -13.86
C LEU A 132 9.33 16.25 -15.33
N SER A 133 10.47 16.15 -16.01
CA SER A 133 10.51 16.26 -17.47
C SER A 133 9.80 15.06 -18.11
N ALA A 134 9.22 15.25 -19.29
CA ALA A 134 8.56 14.17 -20.01
C ALA A 134 9.51 12.98 -20.32
N SER A 135 10.81 13.22 -20.48
CA SER A 135 11.81 12.14 -20.64
C SER A 135 12.04 11.36 -19.35
N THR A 136 12.11 12.04 -18.21
CA THR A 136 12.29 11.41 -16.90
C THR A 136 11.06 10.57 -16.56
N ASP A 137 9.87 11.13 -16.72
CA ASP A 137 8.61 10.44 -16.47
C ASP A 137 8.46 9.16 -17.33
N ARG A 138 8.80 9.23 -18.63
CA ARG A 138 8.84 8.04 -19.49
C ARG A 138 9.83 6.99 -19.02
N SER A 139 11.01 7.39 -18.54
CA SER A 139 12.01 6.46 -18.00
C SER A 139 11.50 5.75 -16.76
N ILE A 140 10.87 6.47 -15.83
CA ILE A 140 10.28 5.89 -14.60
C ILE A 140 9.13 4.94 -14.96
N SER A 141 8.22 5.40 -15.81
CA SER A 141 7.09 4.58 -16.26
C SER A 141 7.54 3.28 -16.93
N ALA A 142 8.64 3.30 -17.69
CA ALA A 142 9.22 2.09 -18.26
C ALA A 142 9.82 1.14 -17.21
N MET A 143 10.40 1.66 -16.12
CA MET A 143 10.84 0.84 -14.99
C MET A 143 9.64 0.20 -14.27
N PHE A 144 8.55 0.95 -14.08
CA PHE A 144 7.34 0.44 -13.44
C PHE A 144 6.66 -0.67 -14.25
N SER A 145 6.58 -0.49 -15.57
CA SER A 145 6.07 -1.51 -16.48
C SER A 145 6.90 -2.79 -16.43
N GLN A 146 8.24 -2.69 -16.40
CA GLN A 146 9.11 -3.86 -16.27
C GLN A 146 8.94 -4.55 -14.92
N ALA A 147 8.75 -3.78 -13.84
CA ALA A 147 8.49 -4.34 -12.52
C ALA A 147 7.18 -5.15 -12.52
N GLU A 148 6.09 -4.67 -13.15
CA GLU A 148 4.81 -5.40 -13.27
C GLU A 148 4.98 -6.79 -13.89
N ASP A 149 5.81 -6.93 -14.94
CA ASP A 149 6.06 -8.22 -15.60
C ASP A 149 6.84 -9.22 -14.75
N THR A 150 7.58 -8.73 -13.75
CA THR A 150 8.52 -9.54 -12.95
C THR A 150 8.08 -9.83 -11.53
N MET A 151 6.97 -9.24 -11.06
CA MET A 151 6.52 -9.43 -9.68
C MET A 151 6.03 -10.85 -9.40
N PRO A 152 6.65 -11.58 -8.46
CA PRO A 152 6.10 -12.81 -7.94
C PRO A 152 5.15 -12.47 -6.79
N HIS A 153 3.91 -12.08 -7.08
CA HIS A 153 2.89 -12.02 -6.05
C HIS A 153 2.36 -13.43 -5.74
N VAL A 154 1.99 -13.68 -4.47
CA VAL A 154 1.30 -14.93 -4.10
C VAL A 154 -0.04 -15.06 -4.86
N LEU A 155 -0.68 -13.94 -5.17
CA LEU A 155 -1.92 -13.87 -5.97
C LEU A 155 -1.81 -12.77 -7.02
N ASP A 156 -2.48 -12.93 -8.15
CA ASP A 156 -2.68 -11.81 -9.08
C ASP A 156 -3.74 -10.82 -8.54
N HIS A 157 -3.93 -9.70 -9.25
CA HIS A 157 -4.92 -8.69 -8.86
C HIS A 157 -6.35 -9.25 -8.71
N GLU A 158 -6.74 -10.24 -9.53
CA GLU A 158 -8.07 -10.85 -9.42
C GLU A 158 -8.16 -11.75 -8.17
N GLY A 159 -7.10 -12.50 -7.88
CA GLY A 159 -6.94 -13.31 -6.69
C GLY A 159 -7.03 -12.48 -5.41
N TYR A 160 -6.34 -11.34 -5.36
CA TYR A 160 -6.45 -10.40 -4.23
C TYR A 160 -7.87 -9.84 -4.09
N ARG A 161 -8.53 -9.42 -5.17
CA ARG A 161 -9.92 -8.94 -5.08
C ARG A 161 -10.90 -10.02 -4.60
N LYS A 162 -10.70 -11.28 -5.02
CA LYS A 162 -11.47 -12.42 -4.50
C LYS A 162 -11.21 -12.64 -3.02
N LEU A 163 -9.96 -12.55 -2.56
CA LEU A 163 -9.60 -12.61 -1.14
C LEU A 163 -10.29 -11.50 -0.34
N PHE A 164 -10.22 -10.25 -0.81
CA PHE A 164 -10.84 -9.10 -0.15
C PHE A 164 -12.36 -9.27 -0.05
N ALA A 165 -13.00 -9.72 -1.13
CA ALA A 165 -14.44 -9.99 -1.13
C ALA A 165 -14.84 -11.05 -0.10
N ARG A 166 -14.10 -12.17 0.00
CA ARG A 166 -14.37 -13.22 1.01
C ARG A 166 -14.26 -12.69 2.43
N LEU A 167 -13.25 -11.88 2.71
CA LEU A 167 -13.04 -11.29 4.03
C LEU A 167 -14.17 -10.31 4.41
N ARG A 168 -14.67 -9.52 3.45
CA ARG A 168 -15.81 -8.61 3.69
C ARG A 168 -17.12 -9.34 3.91
N MET A 169 -17.46 -10.33 3.07
CA MET A 169 -18.73 -11.07 3.20
C MET A 169 -18.85 -11.78 4.55
N ARG A 170 -17.76 -12.37 5.05
CA ARG A 170 -17.76 -13.06 6.35
C ARG A 170 -17.98 -12.11 7.54
N ALA A 171 -17.65 -10.82 7.39
CA ALA A 171 -17.91 -9.82 8.43
C ALA A 171 -19.38 -9.35 8.45
N GLU A 172 -20.12 -9.57 7.36
CA GLU A 172 -21.54 -9.18 7.23
C GLU A 172 -22.51 -10.31 7.61
N GLU A 173 -22.04 -11.56 7.64
CA GLU A 173 -22.84 -12.76 7.91
C GLU A 173 -23.03 -13.09 9.41
N GLU A 174 -22.39 -12.34 10.32
CA GLU A 174 -22.41 -12.56 11.79
C GLU A 174 -22.95 -11.35 12.58
#